data_AF-A0A943M7P4-F1
#
_entry.id   AF-A0A943M7P4-F1
#
_cell.length_a   1.000
_cell.length_b   1.000
_cell.length_c   1.000
_cell.angle_alpha   90.00
_cell.angle_beta   90.00
_cell.angle_gamma   90.00
#
_symmetry.space_group_name_H-M   'P 1'
#
loop_
_entity.id
_entity.type
_entity.pdbx_description
1 polymer ?
#
loop_
_entity_poly.entity_id
_entity_poly.type
_entity_poly.pdbx_seq_one_letter_code
_entity_poly.pdbx_strand_id
1 'polypeptide(L)'
;MGYIGTDPELMAITTCTELLESLTVEQRLRVMAMLGSRFGSQQENSEMRTRPVVSTVKHDNLRLSNGSDEIESSQNCSVATDSEDYPTFYSVYSNEVTQSESEVLLVMAFYVSNFGVSNFTKEDLLQYYKDQEIYTESRRANSSNNVNSLVRSKCLEAVAKGNYRITKNGKQKAIEIIGREECPKPSSSKQSGGKNKKAVNSSTAKVGKNNTIAFLPDLVLYPDNEISLEDFYNQFITANNYENNLIFVYYLVEKLKLDRIGLSEIFTCYKTLGLEIPNVGQSIADTARRKTWIIASDRSNIKLHRNGENYINKKMKRKEVAANS
;
A
#
# COMPACT_ATOMS: atom_id res chain seq x y z
N MET A 1 -9.57 30.36 49.72
CA MET A 1 -8.88 29.21 49.12
C MET A 1 -9.93 28.22 48.67
N GLY A 2 -10.32 28.25 47.39
CA GLY A 2 -11.39 27.40 46.87
C GLY A 2 -10.90 25.96 46.74
N TYR A 3 -11.55 25.04 47.44
CA TYR A 3 -11.41 23.60 47.20
C TYR A 3 -11.88 23.32 45.77
N ILE A 4 -10.95 22.94 44.89
CA ILE A 4 -11.28 22.35 43.59
C ILE A 4 -11.82 20.96 43.92
N GLY A 5 -13.15 20.84 43.91
CA GLY A 5 -13.82 19.55 44.06
C GLY A 5 -13.32 18.61 42.97
N THR A 6 -12.60 17.58 43.39
CA THR A 6 -12.11 16.54 42.48
C THR A 6 -13.33 15.81 41.94
N ASP A 7 -13.46 15.81 40.62
CA ASP A 7 -14.57 15.16 39.92
C ASP A 7 -14.70 13.69 40.39
N PRO A 8 -15.86 13.27 40.94
CA PRO A 8 -16.08 11.91 41.40
C PRO A 8 -15.81 10.86 40.32
N GLU A 9 -16.07 11.20 39.06
CA GLU A 9 -15.79 10.32 37.91
C GLU A 9 -14.28 10.15 37.73
N LEU A 10 -13.52 11.24 37.84
CA LEU A 10 -12.07 11.21 37.73
C LEU A 10 -11.44 10.42 38.89
N MET A 11 -11.93 10.58 40.13
CA MET A 11 -11.45 9.75 41.25
C MET A 11 -11.75 8.27 41.03
N ALA A 12 -12.95 7.92 40.56
CA ALA A 12 -13.30 6.52 40.29
C ALA A 12 -12.39 5.92 39.21
N ILE A 13 -12.12 6.66 38.13
CA ILE A 13 -11.24 6.21 37.04
C ILE A 13 -9.80 6.08 37.54
N THR A 14 -9.28 7.07 38.27
CA THR A 14 -7.91 7.03 38.80
C THR A 14 -7.72 5.86 39.77
N THR A 15 -8.64 5.65 40.71
CA THR A 15 -8.58 4.52 41.64
C THR A 15 -8.70 3.18 40.91
N CYS A 16 -9.57 3.05 39.91
CA CYS A 16 -9.64 1.82 39.10
C CYS A 16 -8.32 1.56 38.35
N THR A 17 -7.70 2.61 37.83
CA THR A 17 -6.45 2.50 37.07
C THR A 17 -5.29 2.04 37.95
N GLU A 18 -5.12 2.64 39.14
CA GLU A 18 -4.11 2.23 40.11
C GLU A 18 -4.27 0.77 40.56
N LEU A 19 -5.51 0.33 40.82
CA LEU A 19 -5.78 -1.05 41.22
C LEU A 19 -5.51 -2.04 40.07
N LEU A 20 -5.80 -1.66 38.83
CA LEU A 20 -5.55 -2.48 37.65
C LEU A 20 -4.04 -2.63 37.35
N GLU A 21 -3.21 -1.64 37.66
CA GLU A 21 -1.76 -1.71 37.44
C GLU A 21 -1.08 -2.85 38.22
N SER A 22 -1.61 -3.20 39.39
CA SER A 22 -1.09 -4.32 40.18
C SER A 22 -1.48 -5.72 39.67
N LEU A 23 -2.42 -5.80 38.71
CA LEU A 23 -2.94 -7.06 38.19
C LEU A 23 -2.21 -7.53 36.93
N THR A 24 -2.18 -8.84 36.70
CA THR A 24 -1.68 -9.44 35.45
C THR A 24 -2.60 -9.13 34.27
N VAL A 25 -2.09 -9.22 33.04
CA VAL A 25 -2.85 -8.90 31.81
C VAL A 25 -4.15 -9.71 31.71
N GLU A 26 -4.11 -11.00 32.07
CA GLU A 26 -5.30 -11.86 32.03
C GLU A 26 -6.34 -11.49 33.08
N GLN A 27 -5.89 -11.07 34.28
CA GLN A 27 -6.79 -10.60 35.33
C GLN A 27 -7.41 -9.25 34.97
N ARG A 28 -6.65 -8.33 34.37
CA ARG A 28 -7.17 -7.04 33.86
C ARG A 28 -8.27 -7.26 32.83
N LEU A 29 -8.07 -8.19 31.89
CA LEU A 29 -9.07 -8.53 30.87
C LEU A 29 -10.37 -9.07 31.48
N ARG A 30 -10.29 -9.93 32.51
CA ARG A 30 -11.49 -10.42 33.22
C ARG A 30 -12.22 -9.31 33.97
N VAL A 31 -11.50 -8.39 34.62
CA VAL A 31 -12.11 -7.25 35.33
C VAL A 31 -12.84 -6.33 34.36
N MET A 32 -12.24 -6.01 33.22
CA MET A 32 -12.89 -5.20 32.18
C MET A 32 -14.16 -5.86 31.63
N ALA A 33 -14.14 -7.18 31.42
CA ALA A 33 -15.32 -7.94 31.00
C ALA A 33 -16.44 -7.91 32.06
N MET A 34 -16.11 -8.04 33.35
CA MET A 34 -17.09 -7.95 34.45
C MET A 34 -17.68 -6.55 34.58
N LEU A 35 -16.89 -5.49 34.39
CA LEU A 35 -17.37 -4.11 34.40
C LEU A 35 -18.31 -3.84 33.22
N GLY A 36 -17.93 -4.28 32.01
CA GLY A 36 -18.78 -4.18 30.83
C GLY A 36 -20.11 -4.93 30.99
N SER A 37 -20.10 -6.09 31.65
CA SER A 37 -21.33 -6.87 31.88
C SER A 37 -22.21 -6.28 33.00
N ARG A 38 -21.62 -5.67 34.03
CA ARG A 38 -22.36 -5.01 35.11
C ARG A 38 -22.99 -3.67 34.73
N PHE A 39 -22.32 -2.89 33.89
CA PHE A 39 -22.75 -1.52 33.56
C PHE A 39 -23.23 -1.36 32.12
N GLY A 40 -22.93 -2.31 31.23
CA GLY A 40 -23.26 -2.24 29.79
C GLY A 40 -24.70 -2.62 29.43
N SER A 41 -25.65 -2.55 30.36
CA SER A 41 -27.06 -2.86 30.11
C SER A 41 -27.99 -1.75 30.58
N GLN A 42 -27.70 -0.48 30.29
CA GLN A 42 -28.72 0.59 30.28
C GLN A 42 -28.36 1.69 29.27
N GLN A 43 -28.99 1.64 28.10
CA GLN A 43 -29.53 2.84 27.43
C GLN A 43 -30.60 2.41 26.43
N GLU A 44 -31.82 2.27 26.95
CA GLU A 44 -33.01 2.58 26.16
C GLU A 44 -33.05 4.11 25.96
N ASN A 45 -33.37 4.51 24.72
CA ASN A 45 -34.05 5.74 24.33
C ASN A 45 -33.90 6.96 25.27
N SER A 46 -32.91 7.80 24.99
CA SER A 46 -32.97 9.21 25.38
C SER A 46 -32.57 10.08 24.19
N GLU A 47 -33.55 10.49 23.40
CA GLU A 47 -33.46 11.66 22.55
C GLU A 47 -33.16 12.88 23.43
N MET A 48 -31.97 13.46 23.30
CA MET A 48 -31.72 14.82 23.79
C MET A 48 -30.89 15.63 22.79
N ARG A 49 -31.63 16.26 21.88
CA ARG A 49 -31.64 17.71 21.66
C ARG A 49 -30.31 18.36 21.26
N THR A 50 -30.03 18.39 19.96
CA THR A 50 -29.30 19.52 19.35
C THR A 50 -30.30 20.53 18.76
N ARG A 51 -30.13 21.79 19.16
CA ARG A 51 -30.96 22.94 18.77
C ARG A 51 -30.78 23.26 17.28
N PRO A 52 -31.84 23.56 16.52
CA PRO A 52 -31.70 24.34 15.31
C PRO A 52 -31.91 25.83 15.59
N VAL A 53 -31.03 26.62 14.99
CA VAL A 53 -31.09 28.08 14.94
C VAL A 53 -32.31 28.52 14.12
N VAL A 54 -32.91 29.60 14.61
CA VAL A 54 -34.07 30.33 14.10
C VAL A 54 -33.99 30.67 12.61
N SER A 55 -35.05 30.37 11.86
CA SER A 55 -35.62 31.28 10.87
C SER A 55 -37.12 31.00 10.65
N THR A 56 -37.89 32.02 10.99
CA THR A 56 -39.30 32.37 10.70
C THR A 56 -40.00 31.68 9.52
N VAL A 57 -41.27 31.28 9.70
CA VAL A 57 -42.51 31.93 9.17
C VAL A 57 -43.75 31.13 9.61
N LYS A 58 -44.84 31.87 9.82
CA LYS A 58 -46.17 31.55 10.40
C LYS A 58 -47.01 30.56 9.54
N HIS A 59 -47.83 29.70 10.16
CA HIS A 59 -49.30 29.86 10.30
C HIS A 59 -49.99 28.58 10.81
N ASP A 60 -50.75 28.77 11.90
CA ASP A 60 -52.06 28.24 12.30
C ASP A 60 -52.45 26.74 12.22
N ASN A 61 -52.91 26.27 13.38
CA ASN A 61 -53.48 24.96 13.71
C ASN A 61 -54.86 24.70 13.07
N LEU A 62 -55.14 23.43 12.73
CA LEU A 62 -56.49 22.83 12.83
C LEU A 62 -56.44 21.28 12.89
N ARG A 63 -56.50 20.79 14.13
CA ARG A 63 -57.42 19.76 14.70
C ARG A 63 -57.88 18.55 13.84
N LEU A 64 -57.45 17.36 14.32
CA LEU A 64 -58.13 16.05 14.48
C LEU A 64 -59.12 15.53 13.40
N SER A 65 -58.82 14.34 12.85
CA SER A 65 -59.70 13.17 12.96
C SER A 65 -58.97 11.86 12.62
N ASN A 66 -59.04 10.89 13.53
CA ASN A 66 -58.71 9.48 13.27
C ASN A 66 -59.81 8.81 12.43
N GLY A 67 -59.43 7.76 11.70
CA GLY A 67 -60.33 6.77 11.11
C GLY A 67 -59.71 6.21 9.83
N SER A 68 -58.88 5.18 9.97
CA SER A 68 -59.20 3.81 9.53
C SER A 68 -58.78 3.61 8.08
N ASP A 69 -57.83 2.72 7.84
CA ASP A 69 -58.10 1.50 7.06
C ASP A 69 -56.82 0.85 6.52
N GLU A 70 -56.76 -0.45 6.79
CA GLU A 70 -56.24 -1.49 5.90
C GLU A 70 -54.74 -1.86 5.94
N ILE A 71 -54.55 -3.05 6.53
CA ILE A 71 -53.82 -4.20 5.96
C ILE A 71 -52.35 -4.37 6.35
N GLU A 72 -52.20 -5.27 7.34
CA GLU A 72 -51.18 -6.32 7.47
C GLU A 72 -50.53 -6.70 6.12
N SER A 73 -49.23 -6.94 6.03
CA SER A 73 -48.73 -8.19 6.58
C SER A 73 -47.21 -8.24 6.51
N SER A 74 -46.63 -8.56 7.66
CA SER A 74 -45.55 -9.52 7.85
C SER A 74 -44.23 -9.28 7.09
N GLN A 75 -43.16 -8.97 7.83
CA GLN A 75 -42.33 -10.03 8.39
C GLN A 75 -41.23 -9.48 9.28
N ASN A 76 -41.33 -9.90 10.54
CA ASN A 76 -40.20 -10.06 11.45
C ASN A 76 -39.09 -10.82 10.71
N CYS A 77 -37.93 -10.21 10.54
CA CYS A 77 -36.72 -10.95 10.19
C CYS A 77 -35.64 -10.54 11.19
N SER A 78 -35.57 -11.33 12.26
CA SER A 78 -34.42 -11.45 13.14
C SER A 78 -33.18 -11.66 12.27
N VAL A 79 -32.38 -10.62 12.06
CA VAL A 79 -31.07 -10.78 11.46
C VAL A 79 -30.19 -11.41 12.52
N ALA A 80 -30.02 -12.72 12.40
CA ALA A 80 -29.02 -13.49 13.11
C ALA A 80 -27.67 -12.78 12.99
N THR A 81 -27.09 -12.41 14.12
CA THR A 81 -25.65 -12.16 14.19
C THR A 81 -24.98 -13.52 14.09
N ASP A 82 -24.76 -13.98 12.86
CA ASP A 82 -23.78 -15.03 12.58
C ASP A 82 -22.42 -14.46 13.02
N SER A 83 -22.01 -14.80 14.23
CA SER A 83 -20.62 -14.68 14.67
C SER A 83 -19.81 -15.73 13.92
N GLU A 84 -19.60 -15.51 12.62
CA GLU A 84 -18.59 -16.24 11.87
C GLU A 84 -17.23 -15.99 12.55
N ASP A 85 -16.60 -17.07 13.01
CA ASP A 85 -15.35 -17.05 13.78
C ASP A 85 -14.19 -16.70 12.84
N TYR A 86 -14.02 -15.40 12.59
CA TYR A 86 -12.98 -14.91 11.69
C TYR A 86 -11.63 -14.84 12.42
N PRO A 87 -10.53 -15.33 11.79
CA PRO A 87 -9.20 -15.21 12.36
C PRO A 87 -8.81 -13.73 12.53
N THR A 88 -7.81 -13.45 13.37
CA THR A 88 -7.34 -12.06 13.55
C THR A 88 -6.64 -11.57 12.28
N PHE A 89 -6.72 -10.27 11.99
CA PHE A 89 -6.00 -9.68 10.86
C PHE A 89 -4.52 -10.05 10.86
N TYR A 90 -3.86 -10.01 12.03
CA TYR A 90 -2.45 -10.33 12.16
C TYR A 90 -2.14 -11.76 11.69
N SER A 91 -2.99 -12.74 12.01
CA SER A 91 -2.81 -14.12 11.57
C SER A 91 -2.96 -14.27 10.06
N VAL A 92 -3.95 -13.61 9.46
CA VAL A 92 -4.16 -13.58 8.00
C VAL A 92 -2.96 -12.93 7.31
N TYR A 93 -2.46 -11.81 7.85
CA TYR A 93 -1.33 -11.09 7.28
C TYR A 93 -0.01 -11.87 7.40
N SER A 94 0.24 -12.50 8.55
CA SER A 94 1.47 -13.24 8.83
C SER A 94 1.58 -14.54 8.03
N ASN A 95 0.45 -15.12 7.64
CA ASN A 95 0.40 -16.29 6.76
C ASN A 95 0.63 -15.96 5.28
N GLU A 96 0.96 -14.70 4.95
CA GLU A 96 1.24 -14.21 3.58
C GLU A 96 0.14 -14.56 2.56
N VAL A 97 -1.11 -14.74 2.97
CA VAL A 97 -2.20 -15.17 2.06
C VAL A 97 -2.68 -14.05 1.12
N THR A 98 -2.27 -12.80 1.39
CA THR A 98 -2.56 -11.64 0.55
C THR A 98 -1.48 -11.44 -0.50
N GLN A 99 -1.86 -11.33 -1.77
CA GLN A 99 -0.91 -11.21 -2.90
C GLN A 99 -0.50 -9.78 -3.22
N SER A 100 -1.30 -8.82 -2.76
CA SER A 100 -1.10 -7.43 -3.12
C SER A 100 -1.50 -6.50 -1.98
N GLU A 101 -0.90 -5.32 -1.96
CA GLU A 101 -1.26 -4.27 -1.01
C GLU A 101 -2.75 -3.88 -1.11
N SER A 102 -3.38 -4.04 -2.29
CA SER A 102 -4.83 -3.84 -2.43
C SER A 102 -5.65 -4.91 -1.71
N GLU A 103 -5.20 -6.17 -1.69
CA GLU A 103 -5.86 -7.24 -0.92
C GLU A 103 -5.67 -7.03 0.59
N VAL A 104 -4.46 -6.63 1.02
CA VAL A 104 -4.19 -6.24 2.40
C VAL A 104 -5.18 -5.16 2.84
N LEU A 105 -5.34 -4.10 2.05
CA LEU A 105 -6.30 -3.02 2.33
C LEU A 105 -7.76 -3.47 2.34
N LEU A 106 -8.13 -4.44 1.51
CA LEU A 106 -9.50 -4.98 1.49
C LEU A 106 -9.80 -5.77 2.77
N VAL A 107 -8.85 -6.60 3.19
CA VAL A 107 -8.95 -7.36 4.44
C VAL A 107 -8.95 -6.41 5.64
N MET A 108 -8.08 -5.41 5.68
CA MET A 108 -8.11 -4.37 6.72
C MET A 108 -9.44 -3.64 6.76
N ALA A 109 -9.95 -3.21 5.60
CA ALA A 109 -11.26 -2.57 5.52
C ALA A 109 -12.33 -3.47 6.11
N PHE A 110 -12.28 -4.78 5.87
CA PHE A 110 -13.23 -5.75 6.43
C PHE A 110 -13.23 -5.74 7.95
N TYR A 111 -12.06 -5.77 8.61
CA TYR A 111 -11.99 -5.67 10.07
C TYR A 111 -12.39 -4.29 10.61
N VAL A 112 -11.89 -3.20 10.00
CA VAL A 112 -12.19 -1.81 10.42
C VAL A 112 -13.69 -1.49 10.32
N SER A 113 -14.37 -2.10 9.35
CA SER A 113 -15.81 -1.90 9.12
C SER A 113 -16.71 -2.86 9.91
N ASN A 114 -16.20 -3.50 10.98
CA ASN A 114 -16.93 -4.54 11.72
C ASN A 114 -17.49 -5.62 10.76
N PHE A 115 -16.62 -6.22 9.96
CA PHE A 115 -16.95 -7.24 8.96
C PHE A 115 -17.85 -6.70 7.81
N GLY A 116 -17.63 -5.43 7.45
CA GLY A 116 -18.33 -4.73 6.36
C GLY A 116 -19.74 -4.25 6.72
N VAL A 117 -20.02 -4.02 8.00
CA VAL A 117 -21.29 -3.44 8.47
C VAL A 117 -21.22 -1.92 8.50
N SER A 118 -20.11 -1.34 8.98
CA SER A 118 -19.94 0.10 9.13
C SER A 118 -19.19 0.74 7.96
N ASN A 119 -19.34 2.06 7.85
CA ASN A 119 -18.52 2.86 6.94
C ASN A 119 -17.16 3.14 7.59
N PHE A 120 -16.16 3.42 6.78
CA PHE A 120 -14.81 3.75 7.24
C PHE A 120 -14.18 4.83 6.36
N THR A 121 -13.16 5.49 6.90
CA THR A 121 -12.36 6.50 6.22
C THR A 121 -11.00 5.93 5.82
N LYS A 122 -10.29 6.70 5.00
CA LYS A 122 -8.89 6.40 4.68
C LYS A 122 -8.01 6.49 5.93
N GLU A 123 -8.30 7.43 6.80
CA GLU A 123 -7.60 7.67 8.05
C GLU A 123 -7.74 6.48 9.00
N ASP A 124 -8.91 5.84 9.06
CA ASP A 124 -9.13 4.62 9.85
C ASP A 124 -8.23 3.48 9.38
N LEU A 125 -8.08 3.31 8.06
CA LEU A 125 -7.16 2.31 7.50
C LEU A 125 -5.70 2.63 7.84
N LEU A 126 -5.31 3.90 7.78
CA LEU A 126 -3.95 4.34 8.15
C LEU A 126 -3.67 4.16 9.64
N GLN A 127 -4.66 4.38 10.49
CA GLN A 127 -4.54 4.12 11.91
C GLN A 127 -4.40 2.63 12.17
N TYR A 128 -5.21 1.80 11.50
CA TYR A 128 -5.11 0.35 11.59
C TYR A 128 -3.73 -0.19 11.15
N TYR A 129 -3.09 0.42 10.14
CA TYR A 129 -1.69 0.08 9.80
C TYR A 129 -0.72 0.33 10.96
N LYS A 130 -0.91 1.39 11.74
CA LYS A 130 -0.06 1.71 12.89
C LYS A 130 -0.33 0.73 14.03
N ASP A 131 -1.60 0.45 14.29
CA ASP A 131 -2.01 -0.45 15.37
C ASP A 131 -1.52 -1.88 15.15
N GLN A 132 -1.35 -2.29 13.89
CA GLN A 132 -0.77 -3.58 13.50
C GLN A 132 0.75 -3.53 13.30
N GLU A 133 1.42 -2.42 13.63
CA GLU A 133 2.87 -2.19 13.49
C GLU A 133 3.45 -2.42 12.07
N ILE A 134 2.59 -2.36 11.06
CA ILE A 134 2.94 -2.57 9.64
C ILE A 134 2.92 -1.26 8.84
N TYR A 135 2.84 -0.12 9.51
CA TYR A 135 2.84 1.20 8.89
C TYR A 135 4.19 1.51 8.23
N THR A 136 4.14 2.04 6.99
CA THR A 136 5.31 2.63 6.33
C THR A 136 4.92 3.89 5.55
N GLU A 137 5.88 4.79 5.35
CA GLU A 137 5.71 6.00 4.53
C GLU A 137 5.24 5.68 3.09
N SER A 138 5.77 4.60 2.52
CA SER A 138 5.39 4.11 1.19
C SER A 138 3.93 3.64 1.14
N ARG A 139 3.45 2.95 2.18
CA ARG A 139 2.05 2.50 2.30
C ARG A 139 1.11 3.69 2.43
N ARG A 140 1.47 4.69 3.24
CA ARG A 140 0.71 5.95 3.33
C ARG A 140 0.60 6.63 1.97
N ALA A 141 1.71 6.79 1.25
CA ALA A 141 1.71 7.44 -0.06
C ALA A 141 0.85 6.68 -1.10
N ASN A 142 0.86 5.34 -1.06
CA ASN A 142 0.13 4.51 -2.03
C ASN A 142 -1.33 4.19 -1.65
N SER A 143 -1.73 4.44 -0.40
CA SER A 143 -3.07 4.13 0.12
C SER A 143 -4.21 4.69 -0.75
N SER A 144 -4.11 5.93 -1.23
CA SER A 144 -5.13 6.52 -2.13
C SER A 144 -5.29 5.72 -3.43
N ASN A 145 -4.18 5.27 -4.01
CA ASN A 145 -4.19 4.54 -5.27
C ASN A 145 -4.84 3.16 -5.09
N ASN A 146 -4.52 2.49 -3.99
CA ASN A 146 -5.07 1.18 -3.65
C ASN A 146 -6.56 1.25 -3.32
N VAL A 147 -7.02 2.23 -2.52
CA VAL A 147 -8.44 2.45 -2.26
C VAL A 147 -9.20 2.71 -3.56
N ASN A 148 -8.65 3.55 -4.45
CA ASN A 148 -9.25 3.79 -5.76
C ASN A 148 -9.28 2.53 -6.65
N SER A 149 -8.32 1.62 -6.50
CA SER A 149 -8.33 0.31 -7.19
C SER A 149 -9.46 -0.58 -6.67
N LEU A 150 -9.68 -0.60 -5.36
CA LEU A 150 -10.77 -1.34 -4.72
C LEU A 150 -12.14 -0.79 -5.09
N VAL A 151 -12.27 0.53 -5.27
CA VAL A 151 -13.49 1.16 -5.79
C VAL A 151 -13.72 0.74 -7.26
N ARG A 152 -12.69 0.78 -8.11
CA ARG A 152 -12.81 0.36 -9.52
C ARG A 152 -13.18 -1.12 -9.68
N SER A 153 -12.65 -1.98 -8.82
CA SER A 153 -12.98 -3.41 -8.77
C SER A 153 -14.31 -3.71 -8.07
N LYS A 154 -15.10 -2.67 -7.73
CA LYS A 154 -16.39 -2.76 -7.04
C LYS A 154 -16.33 -3.50 -5.71
N CYS A 155 -15.17 -3.55 -5.06
CA CYS A 155 -15.02 -4.09 -3.71
C CYS A 155 -15.42 -3.06 -2.65
N LEU A 156 -15.15 -1.78 -2.94
CA LEU A 156 -15.53 -0.64 -2.11
C LEU A 156 -16.44 0.31 -2.89
N GLU A 157 -17.26 1.05 -2.16
CA GLU A 157 -18.11 2.10 -2.70
C GLU A 157 -17.94 3.37 -1.87
N ALA A 158 -17.80 4.52 -2.54
CA ALA A 158 -17.74 5.81 -1.87
C ALA A 158 -19.16 6.26 -1.50
N VAL A 159 -19.45 6.33 -0.20
CA VAL A 159 -20.74 6.79 0.33
C VAL A 159 -20.77 8.33 0.35
N ALA A 160 -19.65 8.93 0.70
CA ALA A 160 -19.43 10.38 0.68
C ALA A 160 -17.95 10.67 0.40
N LYS A 161 -17.59 11.96 0.28
CA LYS A 161 -16.20 12.36 0.05
C LYS A 161 -15.31 11.87 1.21
N GLY A 162 -14.46 10.88 0.94
CA GLY A 162 -13.54 10.29 1.93
C GLY A 162 -14.14 9.18 2.79
N ASN A 163 -15.44 8.87 2.65
CA ASN A 163 -16.12 7.81 3.38
C ASN A 163 -16.47 6.65 2.45
N TYR A 164 -16.09 5.44 2.84
CA TYR A 164 -16.24 4.24 2.04
C TYR A 164 -17.04 3.18 2.79
N ARG A 165 -17.71 2.30 2.03
CA ARG A 165 -18.34 1.08 2.52
C ARG A 165 -17.87 -0.13 1.72
N ILE A 166 -17.88 -1.30 2.35
CA ILE A 166 -17.62 -2.56 1.65
C ILE A 166 -18.88 -3.03 0.94
N THR A 167 -18.75 -3.36 -0.34
CA THR A 167 -19.87 -3.92 -1.11
C THR A 167 -20.03 -5.42 -0.83
N LYS A 168 -21.15 -6.02 -1.25
CA LYS A 168 -21.33 -7.48 -1.20
C LYS A 168 -20.18 -8.24 -1.89
N ASN A 169 -19.67 -7.71 -3.00
CA ASN A 169 -18.54 -8.27 -3.72
C ASN A 169 -17.22 -8.15 -2.93
N GLY A 170 -17.00 -7.01 -2.26
CA GLY A 170 -15.85 -6.81 -1.39
C GLY A 170 -15.84 -7.77 -0.20
N LYS A 171 -17.01 -8.02 0.42
CA LYS A 171 -17.17 -9.00 1.51
C LYS A 171 -16.81 -10.40 1.05
N GLN A 172 -17.41 -10.86 -0.06
CA GLN A 172 -17.15 -12.19 -0.59
C GLN A 172 -15.65 -12.40 -0.87
N LYS A 173 -15.00 -11.38 -1.44
CA LYS A 173 -13.57 -11.44 -1.74
C LYS A 173 -12.70 -11.40 -0.48
N ALA A 174 -13.07 -10.62 0.54
CA ALA A 174 -12.36 -10.60 1.81
C ALA A 174 -12.44 -11.97 2.50
N ILE A 175 -13.63 -12.58 2.56
CA ILE A 175 -13.86 -13.91 3.12
C ILE A 175 -13.05 -14.96 2.34
N GLU A 176 -13.08 -14.90 1.01
CA GLU A 176 -12.29 -15.77 0.15
C GLU A 176 -10.80 -15.67 0.48
N ILE A 177 -10.24 -14.46 0.63
CA ILE A 177 -8.83 -14.24 0.95
C ILE A 177 -8.48 -14.80 2.33
N ILE A 178 -9.34 -14.54 3.33
CA ILE A 178 -9.13 -14.98 4.72
C ILE A 178 -9.15 -16.52 4.82
N GLY A 179 -9.98 -17.19 4.01
CA GLY A 179 -10.07 -18.65 3.96
C GLY A 179 -9.01 -19.36 3.12
N ARG A 180 -8.01 -18.66 2.58
CA ARG A 180 -6.92 -19.30 1.80
C ARG A 180 -5.91 -19.95 2.73
N GLU A 181 -5.53 -21.19 2.43
CA GLU A 181 -4.39 -21.85 3.09
C GLU A 181 -3.05 -21.43 2.47
N GLU A 182 -3.03 -21.07 1.18
CA GLU A 182 -1.83 -20.63 0.46
C GLU A 182 -2.15 -19.51 -0.53
N CYS A 183 -1.13 -18.69 -0.84
CA CYS A 183 -1.19 -17.65 -1.85
C CYS A 183 -1.42 -18.25 -3.26
N PRO A 184 -2.49 -17.86 -4.00
CA PRO A 184 -2.72 -18.41 -5.33
C PRO A 184 -1.52 -18.17 -6.27
N LYS A 185 -1.07 -19.19 -6.99
CA LYS A 185 -0.04 -19.02 -8.04
C LYS A 185 -0.54 -17.99 -9.07
N PRO A 186 0.32 -17.08 -9.57
CA PRO A 186 -0.12 -16.01 -10.48
C PRO A 186 -0.78 -16.61 -11.72
N SER A 187 -2.11 -16.59 -11.75
CA SER A 187 -2.84 -17.04 -12.94
C SER A 187 -2.68 -15.97 -14.00
N SER A 188 -2.12 -16.34 -15.15
CA SER A 188 -2.09 -15.52 -16.35
C SER A 188 -3.52 -15.31 -16.84
N SER A 189 -4.21 -14.29 -16.30
CA SER A 189 -5.60 -14.03 -16.65
C SER A 189 -5.71 -13.48 -18.08
N LYS A 190 -6.33 -14.28 -18.96
CA LYS A 190 -6.86 -13.85 -20.26
C LYS A 190 -7.92 -12.79 -20.01
N GLN A 191 -7.62 -11.53 -20.34
CA GLN A 191 -8.63 -10.47 -20.35
C GLN A 191 -9.53 -10.62 -21.59
N SER A 192 -10.78 -11.01 -21.33
CA SER A 192 -11.91 -10.91 -22.25
C SER A 192 -12.22 -9.43 -22.54
N GLY A 193 -12.11 -9.05 -23.81
CA GLY A 193 -12.33 -7.68 -24.28
C GLY A 193 -13.80 -7.30 -24.38
N GLY A 194 -14.24 -6.34 -23.58
CA GLY A 194 -15.46 -5.57 -23.79
C GLY A 194 -15.13 -4.22 -24.40
N LYS A 195 -15.50 -4.02 -25.67
CA LYS A 195 -15.37 -2.75 -26.38
C LYS A 195 -16.33 -1.71 -25.80
N ASN A 196 -15.83 -0.49 -25.51
CA ASN A 196 -16.55 0.72 -25.90
C ASN A 196 -15.58 1.86 -26.21
N LYS A 197 -15.76 2.44 -27.40
CA LYS A 197 -14.98 3.54 -27.98
C LYS A 197 -15.71 4.87 -27.76
N LYS A 198 -14.94 5.91 -27.39
CA LYS A 198 -14.95 7.33 -27.85
C LYS A 198 -14.49 8.22 -26.67
N ALA A 199 -13.62 9.21 -26.80
CA ALA A 199 -12.83 9.71 -27.91
C ALA A 199 -11.66 10.56 -27.36
N VAL A 200 -10.47 10.34 -27.95
CA VAL A 200 -9.44 11.31 -28.33
C VAL A 200 -8.88 12.26 -27.26
N ASN A 201 -7.66 11.94 -26.77
CA ASN A 201 -6.49 12.73 -27.15
C ASN A 201 -5.25 11.83 -27.27
N SER A 202 -4.47 12.13 -28.31
CA SER A 202 -3.41 11.34 -28.90
C SER A 202 -2.17 11.17 -28.03
N SER A 203 -1.80 9.93 -27.73
CA SER A 203 -0.42 9.46 -27.92
C SER A 203 -0.42 7.95 -28.13
N THR A 204 0.44 7.54 -29.03
CA THR A 204 0.59 6.21 -29.60
C THR A 204 0.65 5.10 -28.54
N ALA A 205 -0.25 4.12 -28.68
CA ALA A 205 -0.19 2.87 -27.93
C ALA A 205 1.11 2.14 -28.27
N LYS A 206 2.09 2.19 -27.36
CA LYS A 206 3.21 1.24 -27.40
C LYS A 206 2.73 -0.08 -26.81
N VAL A 207 2.67 -1.08 -27.68
CA VAL A 207 2.65 -2.51 -27.39
C VAL A 207 3.47 -2.77 -26.13
N GLY A 208 2.82 -3.23 -25.06
CA GLY A 208 3.50 -3.73 -23.87
C GLY A 208 4.23 -5.00 -24.23
N LYS A 209 5.49 -4.89 -24.70
CA LYS A 209 6.43 -5.98 -24.56
C LYS A 209 6.59 -6.20 -23.06
N ASN A 210 6.23 -7.39 -22.58
CA ASN A 210 6.66 -7.83 -21.28
C ASN A 210 8.19 -7.72 -21.26
N ASN A 211 8.70 -6.71 -20.56
CA ASN A 211 10.12 -6.37 -20.52
C ASN A 211 10.82 -7.33 -19.54
N THR A 212 10.76 -8.63 -19.80
CA THR A 212 11.62 -9.61 -19.13
C THR A 212 13.05 -9.26 -19.50
N ILE A 213 13.82 -8.83 -18.50
CA ILE A 213 15.25 -8.54 -18.65
C ILE A 213 15.93 -9.89 -18.89
N ALA A 214 16.52 -10.05 -20.07
CA ALA A 214 17.18 -11.28 -20.47
C ALA A 214 18.68 -11.19 -20.18
N PHE A 215 19.28 -12.32 -19.81
CA PHE A 215 20.74 -12.47 -19.85
C PHE A 215 21.18 -12.61 -21.31
N LEU A 216 22.20 -11.86 -21.72
CA LEU A 216 22.75 -11.89 -23.08
C LEU A 216 24.08 -12.65 -23.08
N PRO A 217 24.09 -13.97 -23.35
CA PRO A 217 25.34 -14.74 -23.37
C PRO A 217 26.27 -14.33 -24.52
N ASP A 218 25.73 -13.77 -25.60
CA ASP A 218 26.49 -13.35 -26.79
C ASP A 218 27.16 -11.97 -26.60
N LEU A 219 26.93 -11.29 -25.47
CA LEU A 219 27.55 -10.00 -25.19
C LEU A 219 29.02 -10.21 -24.82
N VAL A 220 29.92 -9.80 -25.71
CA VAL A 220 31.37 -9.91 -25.49
C VAL A 220 31.84 -8.84 -24.50
N LEU A 221 32.04 -9.25 -23.25
CA LEU A 221 32.56 -8.40 -22.15
C LEU A 221 34.07 -8.57 -21.92
N TYR A 222 34.71 -9.45 -22.70
CA TYR A 222 36.15 -9.70 -22.75
C TYR A 222 36.64 -9.55 -24.20
N PRO A 223 36.66 -8.32 -24.75
CA PRO A 223 37.17 -8.08 -26.10
C PRO A 223 38.71 -8.23 -26.15
N ASP A 224 39.24 -8.81 -27.23
CA ASP A 224 40.70 -9.01 -27.38
C ASP A 224 41.50 -7.68 -27.46
N ASN A 225 40.85 -6.61 -27.93
CA ASN A 225 41.49 -5.33 -28.24
C ASN A 225 41.18 -4.19 -27.25
N GLU A 226 40.37 -4.46 -26.22
CA GLU A 226 39.96 -3.47 -25.22
C GLU A 226 40.05 -4.09 -23.82
N ILE A 227 40.06 -3.25 -22.79
CA ILE A 227 40.09 -3.72 -21.41
C ILE A 227 38.80 -4.51 -21.12
N SER A 228 38.89 -5.64 -20.42
CA SER A 228 37.72 -6.42 -20.01
C SER A 228 36.81 -5.61 -19.07
N LEU A 229 35.53 -5.96 -19.00
CA LEU A 229 34.61 -5.30 -18.06
C LEU A 229 35.12 -5.41 -16.61
N GLU A 230 35.67 -6.57 -16.25
CA GLU A 230 36.18 -6.86 -14.91
C GLU A 230 37.42 -6.00 -14.58
N ASP A 231 38.39 -5.94 -15.48
CA ASP A 231 39.58 -5.10 -15.31
C ASP A 231 39.23 -3.62 -15.29
N PHE A 232 38.24 -3.21 -16.08
CA PHE A 232 37.75 -1.82 -16.08
C PHE A 232 37.04 -1.49 -14.78
N TYR A 233 36.13 -2.35 -14.33
CA TYR A 233 35.39 -2.19 -13.08
C TYR A 233 36.33 -2.14 -11.87
N ASN A 234 37.36 -2.98 -11.86
CA ASN A 234 38.33 -3.06 -10.78
C ASN A 234 39.19 -1.80 -10.61
N GLN A 235 39.23 -0.89 -11.59
CA GLN A 235 39.92 0.40 -11.44
C GLN A 235 39.18 1.36 -10.51
N PHE A 236 37.90 1.13 -10.23
CA PHE A 236 37.05 2.03 -9.46
C PHE A 236 36.68 1.47 -8.09
N ILE A 237 36.47 2.36 -7.13
CA ILE A 237 35.86 2.03 -5.85
C ILE A 237 34.41 2.45 -5.92
N THR A 238 33.51 1.47 -5.97
CA THR A 238 32.07 1.70 -6.05
C THR A 238 31.42 1.58 -4.68
N ALA A 239 30.69 2.61 -4.26
CA ALA A 239 29.98 2.62 -2.97
C ALA A 239 28.50 2.24 -3.10
N ASN A 240 27.91 2.37 -4.29
CA ASN A 240 26.48 2.19 -4.49
C ASN A 240 26.14 1.71 -5.91
N ASN A 241 24.90 1.27 -6.09
CA ASN A 241 24.40 0.80 -7.38
C ASN A 241 24.35 1.88 -8.46
N TYR A 242 24.27 3.17 -8.12
CA TYR A 242 24.28 4.24 -9.12
C TYR A 242 25.64 4.36 -9.81
N GLU A 243 26.71 4.16 -9.04
CA GLU A 243 28.10 4.12 -9.54
C GLU A 243 28.34 2.88 -10.39
N ASN A 244 27.86 1.71 -9.96
CA ASN A 244 27.90 0.48 -10.76
C ASN A 244 27.21 0.70 -12.12
N ASN A 245 25.98 1.23 -12.10
CA ASN A 245 25.23 1.54 -13.32
C ASN A 245 25.98 2.50 -14.24
N LEU A 246 26.62 3.54 -13.69
CA LEU A 246 27.39 4.49 -14.47
C LEU A 246 28.60 3.83 -15.14
N ILE A 247 29.36 3.00 -14.40
CA ILE A 247 30.49 2.26 -14.97
C ILE A 247 30.02 1.37 -16.12
N PHE A 248 28.91 0.64 -15.94
CA PHE A 248 28.40 -0.25 -16.98
C PHE A 248 27.99 0.50 -18.24
N VAL A 249 27.20 1.58 -18.10
CA VAL A 249 26.80 2.39 -19.25
C VAL A 249 28.01 3.02 -19.93
N TYR A 250 28.97 3.54 -19.16
CA TYR A 250 30.19 4.12 -19.70
C TYR A 250 31.02 3.08 -20.47
N TYR A 251 31.23 1.89 -19.90
CA TYR A 251 31.98 0.81 -20.53
C TYR A 251 31.33 0.38 -21.86
N LEU A 252 30.02 0.14 -21.85
CA LEU A 252 29.29 -0.31 -23.03
C LEU A 252 29.27 0.73 -24.16
N VAL A 253 29.20 2.03 -23.82
CA VAL A 253 29.21 3.13 -24.82
C VAL A 253 30.63 3.44 -25.30
N GLU A 254 31.58 3.67 -24.39
CA GLU A 254 32.90 4.22 -24.74
C GLU A 254 33.92 3.14 -25.11
N LYS A 255 33.85 1.96 -24.48
CA LYS A 255 34.79 0.86 -24.72
C LYS A 255 34.28 -0.09 -25.78
N LEU A 256 33.06 -0.59 -25.61
CA LEU A 256 32.46 -1.51 -26.59
C LEU A 256 31.79 -0.81 -27.77
N LYS A 257 31.65 0.51 -27.73
CA LYS A 257 31.06 1.33 -28.82
C LYS A 257 29.70 0.81 -29.28
N LEU A 258 28.87 0.37 -28.32
CA LEU A 258 27.53 -0.09 -28.60
C LEU A 258 26.59 1.09 -28.84
N ASP A 259 25.96 1.11 -30.03
CA ASP A 259 25.01 2.17 -30.41
C ASP A 259 23.71 2.15 -29.60
N ARG A 260 23.32 0.97 -29.10
CA ARG A 260 22.09 0.79 -28.31
C ARG A 260 22.35 -0.12 -27.13
N ILE A 261 22.02 0.40 -25.95
CA ILE A 261 22.13 -0.31 -24.68
C ILE A 261 20.76 -0.30 -24.02
N GLY A 262 20.29 -1.46 -23.59
CA GLY A 262 19.06 -1.63 -22.82
C GLY A 262 19.34 -2.16 -21.42
N LEU A 263 18.25 -2.56 -20.75
CA LEU A 263 18.34 -3.15 -19.41
C LEU A 263 19.03 -4.52 -19.40
N SER A 264 18.95 -5.28 -20.49
CA SER A 264 19.50 -6.63 -20.60
C SER A 264 21.04 -6.62 -20.59
N GLU A 265 21.65 -5.66 -21.27
CA GLU A 265 23.11 -5.47 -21.32
C GLU A 265 23.64 -5.11 -19.93
N ILE A 266 22.97 -4.18 -19.25
CA ILE A 266 23.33 -3.77 -17.88
C ILE A 266 23.17 -4.93 -16.90
N PHE A 267 22.06 -5.68 -17.01
CA PHE A 267 21.85 -6.89 -16.21
C PHE A 267 22.93 -7.95 -16.45
N THR A 268 23.37 -8.10 -17.70
CA THR A 268 24.46 -9.00 -18.07
C THR A 268 25.77 -8.57 -17.42
N CYS A 269 26.08 -7.27 -17.36
CA CYS A 269 27.25 -6.75 -16.63
C CYS A 269 27.21 -7.12 -15.13
N TYR A 270 26.07 -6.90 -14.47
CA TYR A 270 25.88 -7.28 -13.06
C TYR A 270 26.15 -8.77 -12.82
N LYS A 271 25.56 -9.62 -13.65
CA LYS A 271 25.70 -11.08 -13.54
C LYS A 271 27.12 -11.55 -13.84
N THR A 272 27.80 -10.94 -14.81
CA THR A 272 29.17 -11.30 -15.20
C THR A 272 30.16 -10.99 -14.07
N LEU A 273 29.97 -9.87 -13.38
CA LEU A 273 30.84 -9.46 -12.26
C LEU A 273 30.46 -10.12 -10.91
N GLY A 274 29.43 -10.96 -10.88
CA GLY A 274 28.97 -11.62 -9.64
C GLY A 274 28.45 -10.64 -8.58
N LEU A 275 28.01 -9.44 -8.98
CA LEU A 275 27.50 -8.43 -8.06
C LEU A 275 26.05 -8.72 -7.67
N GLU A 276 25.63 -8.24 -6.49
CA GLU A 276 24.22 -8.27 -6.09
C GLU A 276 23.37 -7.54 -7.14
N ILE A 277 22.38 -8.24 -7.71
CA ILE A 277 21.58 -7.72 -8.80
C ILE A 277 20.39 -6.95 -8.21
N PRO A 278 20.36 -5.61 -8.29
CA PRO A 278 19.20 -4.85 -7.86
C PRO A 278 18.04 -5.04 -8.85
N ASN A 279 16.89 -4.44 -8.56
CA ASN A 279 15.88 -4.20 -9.59
C ASN A 279 16.47 -3.26 -10.66
N VAL A 280 17.12 -3.81 -11.69
CA VAL A 280 17.92 -3.07 -12.68
C VAL A 280 17.09 -1.97 -13.35
N GLY A 281 15.83 -2.26 -13.68
CA GLY A 281 14.91 -1.29 -14.27
C GLY A 281 14.70 -0.07 -13.37
N GLN A 282 14.48 -0.28 -12.08
CA GLN A 282 14.30 0.80 -11.11
C GLN A 282 15.63 1.49 -10.76
N SER A 283 16.70 0.73 -10.59
CA SER A 283 18.06 1.21 -10.30
C SER A 283 18.53 2.21 -11.37
N ILE A 284 18.31 1.89 -12.65
CA ILE A 284 18.64 2.75 -13.78
C ILE A 284 17.76 4.00 -13.82
N ALA A 285 16.45 3.85 -13.59
CA ALA A 285 15.54 4.99 -13.55
C ALA A 285 15.92 5.98 -12.43
N ASP A 286 16.28 5.46 -11.26
CA ASP A 286 16.72 6.26 -10.11
C ASP A 286 18.08 6.91 -10.36
N THR A 287 19.02 6.21 -11.02
CA THR A 287 20.31 6.79 -11.43
C THR A 287 20.11 7.99 -12.36
N ALA A 288 19.26 7.83 -13.37
CA ALA A 288 18.93 8.89 -14.33
C ALA A 288 18.28 10.10 -13.63
N ARG A 289 17.31 9.85 -12.74
CA ARG A 289 16.54 10.91 -12.06
C ARG A 289 17.33 11.62 -10.96
N ARG A 290 18.00 10.88 -10.08
CA ARG A 290 18.65 11.44 -8.88
C ARG A 290 20.05 11.96 -9.15
N LYS A 291 20.81 11.30 -10.04
CA LYS A 291 22.21 11.65 -10.30
C LYS A 291 22.41 12.37 -11.63
N THR A 292 21.49 12.22 -12.58
CA THR A 292 21.59 12.79 -13.94
C THR A 292 22.84 12.32 -14.71
N TRP A 293 23.41 11.17 -14.32
CA TRP A 293 24.61 10.61 -14.95
C TRP A 293 24.31 9.84 -16.25
N ILE A 294 23.09 9.36 -16.39
CA ILE A 294 22.62 8.61 -17.55
C ILE A 294 21.24 9.14 -17.99
N ILE A 295 20.89 8.91 -19.25
CA ILE A 295 19.56 9.18 -19.80
C ILE A 295 18.87 7.84 -20.01
N ALA A 296 17.74 7.63 -19.34
CA ALA A 296 16.94 6.40 -19.40
C ALA A 296 15.47 6.66 -19.75
N SER A 297 15.22 7.62 -20.66
CA SER A 297 13.87 7.91 -21.17
C SER A 297 13.28 6.73 -21.94
N ASP A 298 14.13 5.93 -22.59
CA ASP A 298 13.78 4.65 -23.21
C ASP A 298 14.61 3.53 -22.55
N ARG A 299 13.92 2.51 -22.03
CA ARG A 299 14.54 1.35 -21.36
C ARG A 299 15.34 0.45 -22.31
N SER A 300 15.16 0.62 -23.62
CA SER A 300 15.91 -0.08 -24.68
C SER A 300 17.01 0.77 -25.30
N ASN A 301 17.16 2.03 -24.87
CA ASN A 301 18.16 2.96 -25.39
C ASN A 301 18.62 3.92 -24.28
N ILE A 302 19.40 3.35 -23.37
CA ILE A 302 20.05 4.03 -22.26
C ILE A 302 21.32 4.68 -22.81
N LYS A 303 21.51 5.96 -22.48
CA LYS A 303 22.65 6.74 -22.95
C LYS A 303 23.45 7.31 -21.81
N LEU A 304 24.75 7.49 -22.03
CA LEU A 304 25.59 8.26 -21.13
C LEU A 304 25.23 9.75 -21.22
N HIS A 305 25.09 10.41 -20.07
CA HIS A 305 24.94 11.87 -20.02
C HIS A 305 26.29 12.54 -19.74
N ARG A 306 26.48 13.77 -20.23
CA ARG A 306 27.73 14.54 -20.03
C ARG A 306 28.12 14.69 -18.56
N ASN A 307 27.14 14.73 -17.65
CA ASN A 307 27.42 14.78 -16.21
C ASN A 307 28.02 13.47 -15.69
N GLY A 308 27.60 12.32 -16.22
CA GLY A 308 28.14 11.01 -15.86
C GLY A 308 29.57 10.85 -16.34
N GLU A 309 29.83 11.24 -17.60
CA GLU A 309 31.17 11.25 -18.17
C GLU A 309 32.15 12.11 -17.35
N ASN A 310 31.73 13.32 -16.98
CA ASN A 310 32.54 14.17 -16.11
C ASN A 310 32.76 13.57 -14.72
N TYR A 311 31.75 12.88 -14.17
CA TYR A 311 31.85 12.27 -12.85
C TYR A 311 32.85 11.11 -12.84
N ILE A 312 32.74 10.16 -13.77
CA ILE A 312 33.64 9.00 -13.83
C ILE A 312 35.09 9.41 -14.10
N ASN A 313 35.31 10.43 -14.93
CA ASN A 313 36.64 10.89 -15.29
C ASN A 313 37.31 11.78 -14.24
N LYS A 314 36.54 12.56 -13.45
CA LYS A 314 37.11 13.60 -12.57
C LYS A 314 36.82 13.45 -11.09
N LYS A 315 35.76 12.72 -10.72
CA LYS A 315 35.25 12.68 -9.33
C LYS A 315 35.17 11.28 -8.73
N MET A 316 35.12 10.25 -9.57
CA MET A 316 35.00 8.89 -9.10
C MET A 316 36.30 8.42 -8.44
N LYS A 317 36.18 7.75 -7.30
CA LYS A 317 37.32 7.19 -6.58
C LYS A 317 37.89 6.02 -7.39
N ARG A 318 39.20 6.03 -7.57
CA ARG A 318 39.94 4.94 -8.22
C ARG A 318 40.64 4.11 -7.16
N LYS A 319 40.76 2.79 -7.39
CA LYS A 319 41.66 1.97 -6.60
C LYS A 319 43.08 2.44 -6.93
N GLU A 320 43.88 2.72 -5.91
CA GLU A 320 45.30 2.96 -6.12
C GLU A 320 45.88 1.72 -6.76
N VAL A 321 46.35 1.84 -8.00
CA VAL A 321 47.19 0.82 -8.60
C VAL A 321 48.46 0.88 -7.77
N ALA A 322 48.72 -0.16 -6.98
CA ALA A 322 50.02 -0.34 -6.37
C ALA A 322 51.04 -0.31 -7.50
N ALA A 323 51.71 0.82 -7.67
CA ALA A 323 52.87 0.95 -8.54
C ALA A 323 53.97 0.12 -7.88
N ASN A 324 54.00 -1.17 -8.20
CA ASN A 324 55.22 -1.96 -8.02
C ASN A 324 56.21 -1.48 -9.08
N SER A 325 56.98 -0.46 -8.71
CA SER A 325 58.27 -0.09 -9.31
C SER A 325 59.32 -0.11 -8.22
#